data_AF-A0A706C3M0-F1
#
_entry.id   AF-A0A706C3M0-F1
#
_cell.length_a   1.000
_cell.length_b   1.000
_cell.length_c   1.000
_cell.angle_alpha   90.00
_cell.angle_beta   90.00
_cell.angle_gamma   90.00
#
_symmetry.space_group_name_H-M   'P 1'
#
loop_
_entity.id
_entity.type
_entity.pdbx_description
1 polymer ?
#
loop_
_entity_poly.entity_id
_entity_poly.type
_entity_poly.pdbx_seq_one_letter_code
_entity_poly.pdbx_strand_id
1 'polypeptide(L)'
;HFIDSSGLISWDLFKQDADYPFTDWSFSGTTEEEFATLMAIFAAEDKEVYIADYEHLGVYACRIIVPGMSDIYPAEDLWLANNNMGSHLRETLLSLPGSAWNKEDYLNLIEQLDEEGFDDFTRVRELLGLATGADNGWYTLRVGELKAMLALAGGDLEQALIWTEWTMEFNSSVFSPTRANYYRCLQTLLLLSQEDARQPLQYLNAFIKMYGAEAVEAASAALSGEAAFYGLPAVDHDLQAFPAHQSLLKAYDKLQRAKAAYWSK
;
A
#
# COMPACT_ATOMS: atom_id res chain seq x y z
N HIS A 1 1.09 -9.44 16.78
CA HIS A 1 1.28 -10.89 16.99
C HIS A 1 1.22 -11.68 15.69
N PHE A 2 0.09 -11.80 15.00
CA PHE A 2 0.00 -12.62 13.79
C PHE A 2 1.00 -12.23 12.68
N ILE A 3 1.23 -10.93 12.47
CA ILE A 3 2.10 -10.44 11.39
C ILE A 3 3.58 -10.76 11.64
N ASP A 4 4.09 -10.55 12.86
CA ASP A 4 5.53 -10.54 13.13
C ASP A 4 5.93 -10.99 14.56
N SER A 5 4.99 -11.43 15.38
CA SER A 5 5.19 -11.82 16.80
C SER A 5 5.74 -10.73 17.74
N SER A 6 5.76 -9.46 17.33
CA SER A 6 6.37 -8.36 18.11
C SER A 6 5.39 -7.63 19.05
N GLY A 7 4.20 -8.19 19.25
CA GLY A 7 3.15 -7.56 20.06
C GLY A 7 3.42 -7.61 21.56
N LEU A 8 2.61 -6.87 22.32
CA LEU A 8 2.68 -6.86 23.78
C LEU A 8 2.22 -8.20 24.37
N ILE A 9 2.91 -8.65 25.41
CA ILE A 9 2.55 -9.83 26.22
C ILE A 9 2.37 -9.36 27.66
N SER A 10 1.27 -9.77 28.30
CA SER A 10 1.03 -9.44 29.70
C SER A 10 2.04 -10.17 30.59
N TRP A 11 2.55 -9.48 31.61
CA TRP A 11 3.37 -10.10 32.66
C TRP A 11 2.62 -11.20 33.40
N ASP A 12 1.29 -11.18 33.38
CA ASP A 12 0.45 -12.21 33.99
C ASP A 12 0.70 -13.61 33.42
N LEU A 13 1.21 -13.71 32.18
CA LEU A 13 1.64 -14.97 31.58
C LEU A 13 2.71 -15.70 32.43
N PHE A 14 3.47 -14.95 33.23
CA PHE A 14 4.57 -15.44 34.05
C PHE A 14 4.27 -15.43 35.55
N LYS A 15 2.98 -15.32 35.93
CA LYS A 15 2.56 -15.45 37.33
C LYS A 15 3.02 -16.78 37.93
N GLN A 16 3.27 -16.76 39.23
CA GLN A 16 3.56 -17.98 40.00
C GLN A 16 2.35 -18.93 40.00
N ASP A 17 1.14 -18.38 40.19
CA ASP A 17 -0.10 -19.14 40.17
C ASP A 17 -0.67 -19.15 38.74
N ALA A 18 -0.69 -20.33 38.13
CA ALA A 18 -1.27 -20.54 36.80
C ALA A 18 -2.80 -20.53 36.85
N ASP A 19 -3.43 -19.96 35.82
CA ASP A 19 -4.90 -19.89 35.74
C ASP A 19 -5.53 -21.26 35.41
N TYR A 20 -4.74 -22.20 34.86
CA TYR A 20 -5.13 -23.58 34.58
C TYR A 20 -4.05 -24.57 35.08
N PRO A 21 -4.44 -25.73 35.63
CA PRO A 21 -3.46 -26.75 36.03
C PRO A 21 -2.80 -27.39 34.81
N PHE A 22 -1.56 -27.86 34.98
CA PHE A 22 -0.90 -28.67 33.97
C PHE A 22 -1.74 -29.91 33.64
N THR A 23 -1.91 -30.17 32.33
CA THR A 23 -2.54 -31.38 31.81
C THR A 23 -1.58 -31.99 30.80
N ASP A 24 -1.21 -33.25 31.01
CA ASP A 24 -0.41 -34.03 30.05
C ASP A 24 -1.34 -34.57 28.95
N TRP A 25 -1.84 -33.66 28.10
CA TRP A 25 -2.85 -33.97 27.10
C TRP A 25 -2.27 -34.74 25.91
N SER A 26 -3.08 -35.60 25.29
CA SER A 26 -2.77 -36.24 24.02
C SER A 26 -4.03 -36.46 23.19
N PHE A 27 -3.98 -36.02 21.94
CA PHE A 27 -5.00 -36.24 20.91
C PHE A 27 -4.43 -37.00 19.70
N SER A 28 -3.29 -37.66 19.86
CA SER A 28 -2.56 -38.33 18.76
C SER A 28 -3.25 -39.62 18.30
N GLY A 29 -3.15 -39.91 17.00
CA GLY A 29 -3.66 -41.14 16.41
C GLY A 29 -3.25 -41.29 14.95
N THR A 30 -4.06 -41.97 14.16
CA THR A 30 -4.02 -41.84 12.70
C THR A 30 -4.60 -40.50 12.26
N THR A 31 -4.29 -40.03 11.06
CA THR A 31 -4.80 -38.73 10.56
C THR A 31 -6.33 -38.67 10.49
N GLU A 32 -7.00 -39.82 10.28
CA GLU A 32 -8.47 -39.92 10.29
C GLU A 32 -9.04 -39.74 11.70
N GLU A 33 -8.43 -40.40 12.69
CA GLU A 33 -8.78 -40.25 14.11
C GLU A 33 -8.49 -38.83 14.61
N GLU A 34 -7.35 -38.26 14.22
CA GLU A 34 -6.96 -36.89 14.57
C GLU A 34 -7.96 -35.86 13.99
N PHE A 35 -8.34 -36.01 12.72
CA PHE A 35 -9.37 -35.15 12.11
C PHE A 35 -10.70 -35.25 12.86
N ALA A 36 -11.20 -36.47 13.10
CA ALA A 36 -12.46 -36.67 13.83
C ALA A 36 -12.41 -36.10 15.25
N THR A 37 -11.26 -36.24 15.93
CA THR A 37 -11.03 -35.72 17.27
C THR A 37 -11.06 -34.20 17.30
N LEU A 38 -10.38 -33.53 16.35
CA LEU A 38 -10.40 -32.06 16.25
C LEU A 38 -11.79 -31.53 15.88
N MET A 39 -12.49 -32.20 14.96
CA MET A 39 -13.87 -31.84 14.59
C MET A 39 -14.84 -31.97 15.77
N ALA A 40 -14.63 -32.95 16.66
CA ALA A 40 -15.44 -33.09 17.86
C ALA A 40 -15.28 -31.90 18.82
N ILE A 41 -14.10 -31.26 18.87
CA ILE A 41 -13.88 -30.03 19.66
C ILE A 41 -14.71 -28.88 19.08
N PHE A 42 -14.65 -28.65 17.77
CA PHE A 42 -15.46 -27.61 17.12
C PHE A 42 -16.96 -27.83 17.30
N ALA A 43 -17.42 -29.08 17.20
CA ALA A 43 -18.81 -29.44 17.45
C ALA A 43 -19.24 -29.18 18.90
N ALA A 44 -18.36 -29.45 19.87
CA ALA A 44 -18.63 -29.17 21.29
C ALA A 44 -18.69 -27.65 21.58
N GLU A 45 -17.96 -26.84 20.82
CA GLU A 45 -17.98 -25.37 20.90
C GLU A 45 -19.12 -24.73 20.09
N ASP A 46 -19.98 -25.52 19.43
CA ASP A 46 -21.04 -25.05 18.51
C ASP A 46 -20.47 -24.15 17.39
N LYS A 47 -19.35 -24.58 16.80
CA LYS A 47 -18.64 -23.87 15.74
C LYS A 47 -18.64 -24.67 14.45
N GLU A 48 -19.33 -24.13 13.44
CA GLU A 48 -19.36 -24.70 12.10
C GLU A 48 -17.99 -24.57 11.42
N VAL A 49 -17.60 -25.61 10.68
CA VAL A 49 -16.30 -25.67 9.99
C VAL A 49 -16.53 -25.74 8.49
N TYR A 50 -16.00 -24.76 7.76
CA TYR A 50 -16.07 -24.70 6.31
C TYR A 50 -14.70 -25.11 5.74
N ILE A 51 -14.69 -26.15 4.91
CA ILE A 51 -13.48 -26.68 4.28
C ILE A 51 -13.62 -26.58 2.77
N ALA A 52 -12.63 -25.97 2.12
CA ALA A 52 -12.46 -26.03 0.68
C ALA A 52 -11.22 -26.85 0.33
N ASP A 53 -11.41 -27.93 -0.42
CA ASP A 53 -10.35 -28.84 -0.86
C ASP A 53 -9.83 -28.45 -2.25
N TYR A 54 -8.51 -28.56 -2.43
CA TYR A 54 -7.82 -28.22 -3.67
C TYR A 54 -6.78 -29.29 -4.01
N GLU A 55 -6.95 -29.97 -5.14
CA GLU A 55 -6.00 -30.99 -5.63
C GLU A 55 -5.43 -30.66 -7.02
N HIS A 56 -5.78 -29.50 -7.56
CA HIS A 56 -5.55 -29.14 -8.96
C HIS A 56 -4.09 -28.94 -9.36
N LEU A 57 -3.18 -28.96 -8.39
CA LEU A 57 -1.73 -28.94 -8.58
C LEU A 57 -1.09 -30.31 -8.33
N GLY A 58 -1.89 -31.37 -8.17
CA GLY A 58 -1.41 -32.73 -7.91
C GLY A 58 -0.96 -32.98 -6.47
N VAL A 59 -1.24 -32.06 -5.56
CA VAL A 59 -1.00 -32.17 -4.12
C VAL A 59 -2.26 -31.68 -3.40
N TYR A 60 -2.68 -32.40 -2.37
CA TYR A 60 -3.82 -31.99 -1.53
C TYR A 60 -3.46 -30.74 -0.73
N ALA A 61 -4.31 -29.73 -0.84
CA ALA A 61 -4.31 -28.54 0.00
C ALA A 61 -5.75 -28.23 0.41
N CYS A 62 -5.93 -27.61 1.58
CA CYS A 62 -7.23 -27.14 2.03
C CYS A 62 -7.15 -25.70 2.53
N ARG A 63 -8.30 -25.03 2.54
CA ARG A 63 -8.50 -23.78 3.28
C ARG A 63 -9.67 -23.98 4.24
N ILE A 64 -9.41 -23.84 5.53
CA ILE A 64 -10.38 -24.06 6.60
C ILE A 64 -10.79 -22.70 7.18
N ILE A 65 -12.09 -22.47 7.32
CA ILE A 65 -12.66 -21.28 7.95
C ILE A 65 -13.60 -21.73 9.07
N VAL A 66 -13.41 -21.19 10.26
CA VAL A 66 -14.23 -21.43 11.46
C VAL A 66 -14.64 -20.07 12.03
N PRO A 67 -15.80 -19.52 11.64
CA PRO A 67 -16.23 -18.19 12.06
C PRO A 67 -16.36 -18.06 13.59
N GLY A 68 -15.75 -17.02 14.15
CA GLY A 68 -15.61 -16.80 15.59
C GLY A 68 -14.45 -17.57 16.24
N MET A 69 -13.57 -18.22 15.47
CA MET A 69 -12.35 -18.87 15.98
C MET A 69 -11.13 -18.67 15.08
N SER A 70 -11.27 -18.80 13.76
CA SER A 70 -10.14 -18.69 12.81
C SER A 70 -9.90 -17.26 12.30
N ASP A 71 -10.76 -16.33 12.69
CA ASP A 71 -10.73 -14.94 12.24
C ASP A 71 -9.44 -14.26 12.73
N ILE A 72 -8.68 -13.71 11.78
CA ILE A 72 -7.48 -12.92 12.08
C ILE A 72 -7.84 -11.45 12.28
N TYR A 73 -8.86 -10.99 11.55
CA TYR A 73 -9.36 -9.62 11.56
C TYR A 73 -10.83 -9.62 11.97
N PRO A 74 -11.28 -8.60 12.71
CA PRO A 74 -12.67 -8.48 13.11
C PRO A 74 -13.58 -8.18 11.90
N ALA A 75 -14.87 -8.50 12.00
CA ALA A 75 -15.81 -8.38 10.87
C ALA A 75 -16.05 -6.92 10.47
N GLU A 76 -15.86 -5.98 11.39
CA GLU A 76 -15.96 -4.54 11.20
C GLU A 76 -14.95 -4.02 10.17
N ASP A 77 -13.84 -4.73 9.96
CA ASP A 77 -12.83 -4.40 8.93
C ASP A 77 -13.41 -4.50 7.52
N LEU A 78 -14.53 -5.19 7.32
CA LEU A 78 -15.27 -5.16 6.04
C LEU A 78 -15.77 -3.77 5.67
N TRP A 79 -15.96 -2.89 6.65
CA TRP A 79 -16.33 -1.49 6.46
C TRP A 79 -15.15 -0.54 6.64
N LEU A 80 -14.33 -0.77 7.67
CA LEU A 80 -13.30 0.19 8.09
C LEU A 80 -11.96 -0.01 7.39
N ALA A 81 -11.63 -1.25 6.97
CA ALA A 81 -10.31 -1.62 6.47
C ALA A 81 -10.39 -2.58 5.27
N ASN A 82 -11.44 -2.43 4.45
CA ASN A 82 -11.68 -3.30 3.30
C ASN A 82 -10.59 -3.10 2.24
N ASN A 83 -9.84 -4.16 1.90
CA ASN A 83 -8.75 -4.08 0.94
C ASN A 83 -9.19 -3.76 -0.51
N ASN A 84 -10.49 -3.69 -0.78
CA ASN A 84 -11.04 -3.28 -2.07
C ASN A 84 -11.61 -1.83 -2.05
N MET A 85 -11.50 -1.10 -0.94
CA MET A 85 -12.13 0.22 -0.76
C MET A 85 -11.70 1.27 -1.80
N GLY A 86 -10.44 1.24 -2.26
CA GLY A 86 -9.93 2.21 -3.25
C GLY A 86 -10.04 1.75 -4.70
N SER A 87 -10.73 0.64 -4.97
CA SER A 87 -10.75 0.03 -6.30
C SER A 87 -11.39 0.90 -7.38
N HIS A 88 -12.39 1.72 -7.02
CA HIS A 88 -13.04 2.66 -7.94
C HIS A 88 -12.12 3.82 -8.34
N LEU A 89 -11.14 4.17 -7.52
CA LEU A 89 -10.16 5.21 -7.82
C LEU A 89 -9.01 4.73 -8.72
N ARG A 90 -8.91 3.42 -8.98
CA ARG A 90 -7.75 2.85 -9.68
C ARG A 90 -7.50 3.49 -11.05
N GLU A 91 -8.53 3.61 -11.87
CA GLU A 91 -8.39 4.18 -13.22
C GLU A 91 -7.97 5.65 -13.16
N THR A 92 -8.65 6.43 -12.31
CA THR A 92 -8.35 7.84 -12.05
C THR A 92 -6.88 8.03 -11.64
N LEU A 93 -6.42 7.31 -10.61
CA LEU A 93 -5.06 7.48 -10.07
C LEU A 93 -3.98 7.03 -11.06
N LEU A 94 -4.19 5.93 -11.78
CA LEU A 94 -3.24 5.45 -12.78
C LEU A 94 -3.12 6.38 -14.00
N SER A 95 -4.14 7.20 -14.26
CA SER A 95 -4.16 8.16 -15.37
C SER A 95 -3.48 9.50 -15.07
N LEU A 96 -3.17 9.80 -13.81
CA LEU A 96 -2.58 11.07 -13.39
C LEU A 96 -1.22 11.37 -14.07
N PRO A 97 -0.28 10.42 -14.23
CA PRO A 97 0.96 10.72 -14.93
C PRO A 97 0.71 11.06 -16.40
N GLY A 98 0.93 12.33 -16.76
CA GLY A 98 0.67 12.84 -18.11
C GLY A 98 -0.77 13.34 -18.33
N SER A 99 -1.60 13.39 -17.29
CA SER A 99 -2.91 14.03 -17.37
C SER A 99 -2.80 15.54 -17.61
N ALA A 100 -3.82 16.09 -18.26
CA ALA A 100 -3.95 17.52 -18.52
C ALA A 100 -5.35 18.01 -18.10
N TRP A 101 -5.73 17.70 -16.86
CA TRP A 101 -7.00 18.14 -16.29
C TRP A 101 -6.97 19.61 -15.93
N ASN A 102 -8.13 20.18 -15.60
CA ASN A 102 -8.17 21.50 -15.01
C ASN A 102 -7.59 21.45 -13.60
N LYS A 103 -7.04 22.56 -13.14
CA LYS A 103 -6.44 22.69 -11.81
C LYS A 103 -7.39 22.27 -10.69
N GLU A 104 -8.65 22.69 -10.80
CA GLU A 104 -9.71 22.36 -9.84
C GLU A 104 -9.98 20.86 -9.74
N ASP A 105 -9.88 20.11 -10.85
CA ASP A 105 -10.10 18.66 -10.84
C ASP A 105 -9.04 17.92 -10.00
N TYR A 106 -7.79 18.40 -9.99
CA TYR A 106 -6.74 17.84 -9.13
C TYR A 106 -6.99 18.13 -7.64
N LEU A 107 -7.48 19.33 -7.32
CA LEU A 107 -7.77 19.73 -5.94
C LEU A 107 -9.01 19.00 -5.41
N ASN A 108 -10.05 18.84 -6.23
CA ASN A 108 -11.24 18.06 -5.88
C ASN A 108 -10.89 16.59 -5.58
N LEU A 109 -9.87 16.03 -6.23
CA LEU A 109 -9.40 14.68 -5.92
C LEU A 109 -8.72 14.60 -4.54
N ILE A 110 -8.10 15.68 -4.06
CA ILE A 110 -7.60 15.73 -2.67
C ILE A 110 -8.78 15.66 -1.70
N GLU A 111 -9.81 16.48 -1.92
CA GLU A 111 -11.02 16.49 -1.10
C GLU A 111 -11.72 15.13 -1.10
N GLN A 112 -11.83 14.48 -2.27
CA GLN A 112 -12.40 13.14 -2.37
C GLN A 112 -11.61 12.11 -1.54
N LEU A 113 -10.27 12.17 -1.54
CA LEU A 113 -9.44 11.26 -0.75
C LEU A 113 -9.66 11.48 0.77
N ASP A 114 -9.88 12.72 1.19
CA ASP A 114 -10.19 13.07 2.59
C ASP A 114 -11.61 12.65 3.00
N GLU A 115 -12.60 12.88 2.14
CA GLU A 115 -14.00 12.50 2.37
C GLU A 115 -14.18 10.98 2.44
N GLU A 116 -13.46 10.22 1.62
CA GLU A 116 -13.43 8.76 1.67
C GLU A 116 -12.61 8.21 2.85
N GLY A 117 -11.87 9.08 3.56
CA GLY A 117 -11.22 8.76 4.83
C GLY A 117 -9.95 7.91 4.69
N PHE A 118 -9.22 8.01 3.58
CA PHE A 118 -7.96 7.29 3.43
C PHE A 118 -6.87 7.86 4.34
N ASP A 119 -6.23 6.99 5.14
CA ASP A 119 -5.05 7.37 5.92
C ASP A 119 -3.92 7.82 4.98
N ASP A 120 -3.34 8.99 5.24
CA ASP A 120 -2.22 9.57 4.50
C ASP A 120 -1.02 8.62 4.41
N PHE A 121 -0.83 7.76 5.42
CA PHE A 121 0.23 6.75 5.44
C PHE A 121 -0.03 5.56 4.52
N THR A 122 -1.25 5.37 4.03
CA THR A 122 -1.61 4.27 3.13
C THR A 122 -0.74 4.31 1.88
N ARG A 123 -0.11 3.19 1.55
CA ARG A 123 0.64 3.10 0.28
C ARG A 123 -0.34 2.95 -0.86
N VAL A 124 -0.23 3.81 -1.87
CA VAL A 124 -1.12 3.78 -3.04
C VAL A 124 -1.02 2.44 -3.77
N ARG A 125 0.17 1.84 -3.84
CA ARG A 125 0.34 0.50 -4.42
C ARG A 125 -0.41 -0.60 -3.66
N GLU A 126 -0.57 -0.47 -2.35
CA GLU A 126 -1.30 -1.46 -1.52
C GLU A 126 -2.81 -1.25 -1.70
N LEU A 127 -3.27 0.00 -1.63
CA LEU A 127 -4.65 0.41 -1.87
C LEU A 127 -5.18 -0.06 -3.24
N LEU A 128 -4.34 0.05 -4.28
CA LEU A 128 -4.72 -0.30 -5.65
C LEU A 128 -4.33 -1.72 -6.06
N GLY A 129 -3.66 -2.50 -5.21
CA GLY A 129 -3.25 -3.88 -5.52
C GLY A 129 -2.18 -3.96 -6.63
N LEU A 130 -1.20 -3.05 -6.62
CA LEU A 130 -0.16 -2.94 -7.63
C LEU A 130 1.16 -3.58 -7.16
N ALA A 131 1.77 -4.35 -8.07
CA ALA A 131 3.10 -4.92 -7.87
C ALA A 131 4.10 -4.09 -8.67
N THR A 132 4.47 -2.94 -8.12
CA THR A 132 5.15 -1.85 -8.85
C THR A 132 6.59 -2.17 -9.24
N GLY A 133 7.27 -3.07 -8.52
CA GLY A 133 8.74 -3.09 -8.50
C GLY A 133 9.30 -2.00 -7.58
N ALA A 134 10.61 -2.02 -7.32
CA ALA A 134 11.25 -1.14 -6.33
C ALA A 134 11.97 0.08 -6.92
N ASP A 135 11.98 0.21 -8.24
CA ASP A 135 12.81 1.15 -9.01
C ASP A 135 12.04 2.38 -9.53
N ASN A 136 10.84 2.64 -9.01
CA ASN A 136 9.98 3.76 -9.44
C ASN A 136 9.21 4.37 -8.26
N GLY A 137 8.64 5.56 -8.48
CA GLY A 137 7.97 6.33 -7.44
C GLY A 137 6.72 5.65 -6.85
N TRP A 138 6.01 4.81 -7.62
CA TRP A 138 4.84 4.09 -7.12
C TRP A 138 5.18 3.13 -5.98
N TYR A 139 6.44 2.68 -5.89
CA TYR A 139 6.88 1.77 -4.83
C TYR A 139 6.75 2.38 -3.43
N THR A 140 7.08 3.67 -3.32
CA THR A 140 7.10 4.43 -2.07
C THR A 140 5.91 5.38 -1.92
N LEU A 141 5.12 5.58 -2.99
CA LEU A 141 4.01 6.53 -3.02
C LEU A 141 2.97 6.20 -1.93
N ARG A 142 2.75 7.19 -1.06
CA ARG A 142 1.66 7.19 -0.07
C ARG A 142 0.60 8.24 -0.43
N VAL A 143 -0.57 8.14 0.19
CA VAL A 143 -1.67 9.10 -0.02
C VAL A 143 -1.23 10.53 0.28
N GLY A 144 -0.50 10.78 1.37
CA GLY A 144 0.02 12.13 1.67
C GLY A 144 0.99 12.66 0.60
N GLU A 145 1.84 11.79 0.02
CA GLU A 145 2.73 12.17 -1.08
C GLU A 145 1.94 12.45 -2.38
N LEU A 146 0.89 11.66 -2.64
CA LEU A 146 -0.01 11.90 -3.76
C LEU A 146 -0.73 13.25 -3.64
N LYS A 147 -1.16 13.63 -2.43
CA LYS A 147 -1.75 14.96 -2.17
C LYS A 147 -0.77 16.10 -2.48
N ALA A 148 0.53 15.93 -2.21
CA ALA A 148 1.56 16.90 -2.63
C ALA A 148 1.58 17.08 -4.16
N MET A 149 1.56 15.97 -4.90
CA MET A 149 1.56 16.00 -6.37
C MET A 149 0.28 16.61 -6.94
N LEU A 150 -0.88 16.28 -6.35
CA LEU A 150 -2.17 16.85 -6.75
C LEU A 150 -2.22 18.37 -6.48
N ALA A 151 -1.71 18.82 -5.34
CA ALA A 151 -1.66 20.24 -4.99
C ALA A 151 -0.74 21.01 -5.95
N LEU A 152 0.41 20.44 -6.32
CA LEU A 152 1.30 21.00 -7.36
C LEU A 152 0.59 21.11 -8.72
N ALA A 153 -0.09 20.05 -9.15
CA ALA A 153 -0.85 20.04 -10.41
C ALA A 153 -2.02 21.05 -10.40
N GLY A 154 -2.70 21.17 -9.24
CA GLY A 154 -3.76 22.15 -8.99
C GLY A 154 -3.24 23.59 -8.78
N GLY A 155 -1.94 23.78 -8.59
CA GLY A 155 -1.33 25.09 -8.34
C GLY A 155 -1.58 25.66 -6.94
N ASP A 156 -2.00 24.83 -5.98
CA ASP A 156 -2.09 25.22 -4.57
C ASP A 156 -0.72 24.97 -3.90
N LEU A 157 0.12 26.02 -3.88
CA LEU A 157 1.48 25.92 -3.38
C LEU A 157 1.57 25.83 -1.85
N GLU A 158 0.53 26.28 -1.13
CA GLU A 158 0.46 26.17 0.33
C GLU A 158 0.22 24.71 0.73
N GLN A 159 -0.79 24.07 0.14
CA GLN A 159 -1.03 22.63 0.35
C GLN A 159 0.13 21.78 -0.16
N ALA A 160 0.72 22.13 -1.31
CA ALA A 160 1.88 21.42 -1.85
C ALA A 160 3.06 21.44 -0.87
N LEU A 161 3.31 22.56 -0.19
CA LEU A 161 4.36 22.66 0.83
C LEU A 161 4.07 21.74 2.01
N ILE A 162 2.87 21.80 2.60
CA ILE A 162 2.47 20.97 3.74
C ILE A 162 2.72 19.48 3.44
N TRP A 163 2.21 19.00 2.31
CA TRP A 163 2.33 17.60 1.95
C TRP A 163 3.74 17.22 1.49
N THR A 164 4.52 18.15 0.95
CA THR A 164 5.95 17.95 0.64
C THR A 164 6.77 17.79 1.92
N GLU A 165 6.49 18.59 2.95
CA GLU A 165 7.12 18.46 4.27
C GLU A 165 6.78 17.12 4.91
N TRP A 166 5.50 16.76 4.93
CA TRP A 166 5.03 15.44 5.38
C TRP A 166 5.75 14.30 4.62
N THR A 167 5.87 14.43 3.31
CA THR A 167 6.53 13.42 2.46
C THR A 167 7.99 13.25 2.85
N MET A 168 8.71 14.34 3.09
CA MET A 168 10.10 14.28 3.53
C MET A 168 10.24 13.70 4.94
N GLU A 169 9.35 14.06 5.85
CA GLU A 169 9.34 13.56 7.23
C GLU A 169 9.15 12.04 7.28
N PHE A 170 8.19 11.51 6.51
CA PHE A 170 7.78 10.11 6.63
C PHE A 170 8.30 9.16 5.55
N ASN A 171 8.86 9.67 4.44
CA ASN A 171 9.32 8.83 3.32
C ASN A 171 10.78 9.04 2.90
N SER A 172 11.47 10.09 3.34
CA SER A 172 12.85 10.36 2.90
C SER A 172 13.83 9.20 3.17
N SER A 173 13.58 8.42 4.23
CA SER A 173 14.37 7.25 4.62
C SER A 173 14.27 6.06 3.66
N VAL A 174 13.18 5.96 2.89
CA VAL A 174 12.93 4.87 1.93
C VAL A 174 13.10 5.29 0.47
N PHE A 175 13.31 6.58 0.21
CA PHE A 175 13.58 7.08 -1.13
C PHE A 175 14.98 6.71 -1.62
N SER A 176 15.10 6.54 -2.93
CA SER A 176 16.41 6.52 -3.58
C SER A 176 17.12 7.87 -3.36
N PRO A 177 18.46 7.92 -3.39
CA PRO A 177 19.19 9.18 -3.24
C PRO A 177 18.73 10.27 -4.23
N THR A 178 18.41 9.88 -5.46
CA THR A 178 17.88 10.79 -6.49
C THR A 178 16.52 11.36 -6.12
N ARG A 179 15.57 10.51 -5.69
CA ARG A 179 14.22 10.96 -5.29
C ARG A 179 14.26 11.81 -4.02
N ALA A 180 15.09 11.45 -3.04
CA ALA A 180 15.30 12.26 -1.84
C ALA A 180 15.91 13.63 -2.18
N ASN A 181 16.83 13.69 -3.14
CA ASN A 181 17.40 14.94 -3.62
C ASN A 181 16.37 15.83 -4.33
N TYR A 182 15.52 15.23 -5.17
CA TYR A 182 14.40 15.92 -5.80
C TYR A 182 13.48 16.56 -4.74
N TYR A 183 13.04 15.82 -3.72
CA TYR A 183 12.15 16.36 -2.70
C TYR A 183 12.78 17.47 -1.86
N ARG A 184 14.07 17.36 -1.51
CA ARG A 184 14.80 18.48 -0.85
C ARG A 184 14.83 19.74 -1.71
N CYS A 185 15.04 19.57 -3.02
CA CYS A 185 15.01 20.68 -3.98
C CYS A 185 13.60 21.29 -4.04
N LEU A 186 12.58 20.46 -4.24
CA LEU A 186 11.17 20.88 -4.31
C LEU A 186 10.73 21.63 -3.05
N GLN A 187 10.99 21.09 -1.86
CA GLN A 187 10.68 21.75 -0.59
C GLN A 187 11.34 23.13 -0.51
N THR A 188 12.60 23.24 -0.91
CA THR A 188 13.33 24.52 -0.88
C THR A 188 12.72 25.54 -1.84
N LEU A 189 12.27 25.11 -3.03
CA LEU A 189 11.59 25.98 -3.99
C LEU A 189 10.20 26.40 -3.49
N LEU A 190 9.44 25.50 -2.86
CA LEU A 190 8.14 25.81 -2.26
C LEU A 190 8.29 26.79 -1.08
N LEU A 191 9.27 26.60 -0.19
CA LEU A 191 9.56 27.55 0.88
C LEU A 191 9.91 28.94 0.32
N LEU A 192 10.72 28.98 -0.74
CA LEU A 192 11.06 30.24 -1.40
C LEU A 192 9.86 30.90 -2.08
N SER A 193 8.90 30.13 -2.61
CA SER A 193 7.69 30.72 -3.22
C SER A 193 6.77 31.39 -2.21
N GLN A 194 6.93 31.10 -0.91
CA GLN A 194 6.22 31.78 0.18
C GLN A 194 6.92 33.07 0.65
N GLU A 195 8.11 33.39 0.11
CA GLU A 195 8.92 34.53 0.56
C GLU A 195 8.78 35.74 -0.38
N ASP A 196 7.74 36.56 -0.16
CA ASP A 196 7.42 37.74 -0.97
C ASP A 196 8.58 38.75 -1.15
N ALA A 197 9.46 38.84 -0.16
CA ALA A 197 10.58 39.78 -0.16
C ALA A 197 11.82 39.26 -0.93
N ARG A 198 11.80 38.01 -1.40
CA ARG A 198 12.95 37.35 -2.03
C ARG A 198 12.74 37.16 -3.52
N GLN A 199 13.80 37.37 -4.30
CA GLN A 199 13.75 37.17 -5.75
C GLN A 199 14.31 35.79 -6.12
N PRO A 200 13.52 34.88 -6.72
CA PRO A 200 13.95 33.50 -6.95
C PRO A 200 15.23 33.35 -7.78
N LEU A 201 15.41 34.21 -8.79
CA LEU A 201 16.59 34.19 -9.67
C LEU A 201 17.92 34.42 -8.93
N GLN A 202 17.91 35.06 -7.76
CA GLN A 202 19.13 35.27 -6.97
C GLN A 202 19.68 33.98 -6.36
N TYR A 203 18.84 32.96 -6.15
CA TYR A 203 19.21 31.71 -5.50
C TYR A 203 19.50 30.57 -6.48
N LEU A 204 19.12 30.73 -7.75
CA LEU A 204 19.19 29.67 -8.77
C LEU A 204 20.57 29.01 -8.88
N ASN A 205 21.65 29.81 -8.91
CA ASN A 205 23.02 29.26 -8.99
C ASN A 205 23.39 28.44 -7.74
N ALA A 206 22.94 28.86 -6.56
CA ALA A 206 23.15 28.10 -5.33
C ALA A 206 22.36 26.78 -5.35
N PHE A 207 21.12 26.81 -5.81
CA PHE A 207 20.28 25.62 -5.95
C PHE A 207 20.87 24.61 -6.94
N ILE A 208 21.35 25.06 -8.09
CA ILE A 208 22.00 24.18 -9.07
C ILE A 208 23.26 23.53 -8.47
N LYS A 209 24.05 24.27 -7.68
CA LYS A 209 25.23 23.71 -7.00
C LYS A 209 24.88 22.70 -5.91
N MET A 210 23.76 22.89 -5.21
CA MET A 210 23.33 22.02 -4.13
C MET A 210 22.63 20.76 -4.63
N TYR A 211 21.66 20.92 -5.54
CA TYR A 211 20.74 19.86 -5.96
C TYR A 211 21.04 19.31 -7.36
N GLY A 212 21.86 19.99 -8.15
CA GLY A 212 22.08 19.68 -9.56
C GLY A 212 21.00 20.28 -10.47
N ALA A 213 21.36 20.52 -11.73
CA ALA A 213 20.48 21.17 -12.70
C ALA A 213 19.19 20.36 -12.96
N GLU A 214 19.31 19.03 -13.10
CA GLU A 214 18.17 18.14 -13.37
C GLU A 214 17.10 18.19 -12.26
N ALA A 215 17.52 18.22 -10.99
CA ALA A 215 16.59 18.29 -9.86
C ALA A 215 15.89 19.65 -9.79
N VAL A 216 16.62 20.74 -10.04
CA VAL A 216 16.06 22.09 -10.09
C VAL A 216 15.06 22.23 -11.23
N GLU A 217 15.38 21.72 -12.41
CA GLU A 217 14.49 21.71 -13.57
C GLU A 217 13.21 20.91 -13.29
N ALA A 218 13.35 19.67 -12.82
CA ALA A 218 12.20 18.82 -12.50
C ALA A 218 11.31 19.41 -11.39
N ALA A 219 11.91 19.95 -10.33
CA ALA A 219 11.16 20.57 -9.24
C ALA A 219 10.47 21.88 -9.69
N SER A 220 11.09 22.65 -10.58
CA SER A 220 10.47 23.85 -11.15
C SER A 220 9.30 23.49 -12.08
N ALA A 221 9.43 22.43 -12.88
CA ALA A 221 8.35 21.92 -13.73
C ALA A 221 7.18 21.34 -12.92
N ALA A 222 7.46 20.78 -11.74
CA ALA A 222 6.41 20.38 -10.80
C ALA A 222 5.73 21.60 -10.18
N LEU A 223 6.50 22.63 -9.78
CA LEU A 223 5.98 23.87 -9.20
C LEU A 223 5.08 24.66 -10.16
N SER A 224 5.35 24.60 -11.47
CA SER A 224 4.48 25.21 -12.49
C SER A 224 3.21 24.40 -12.78
N GLY A 225 3.12 23.16 -12.26
CA GLY A 225 2.05 22.20 -12.53
C GLY A 225 2.21 21.42 -13.85
N GLU A 226 3.29 21.63 -14.61
CA GLU A 226 3.52 20.96 -15.89
C GLU A 226 3.88 19.47 -15.72
N ALA A 227 4.64 19.13 -14.67
CA ALA A 227 5.14 17.78 -14.42
C ALA A 227 5.13 17.42 -12.91
N ALA A 228 3.96 17.53 -12.28
CA ALA A 228 3.81 17.33 -10.83
C ALA A 228 4.02 15.87 -10.37
N PHE A 229 3.72 14.88 -11.21
CA PHE A 229 3.77 13.45 -10.87
C PHE A 229 5.17 12.83 -11.03
N TYR A 230 6.16 13.41 -10.35
CA TYR A 230 7.57 13.05 -10.53
C TYR A 230 7.88 11.58 -10.21
N GLY A 231 8.51 10.90 -11.18
CA GLY A 231 8.94 9.51 -11.05
C GLY A 231 7.81 8.48 -11.07
N LEU A 232 6.59 8.89 -11.42
CA LEU A 232 5.47 7.99 -11.68
C LEU A 232 5.38 7.71 -13.18
N PRO A 233 5.79 6.53 -13.67
CA PRO A 233 5.51 6.13 -15.05
C PRO A 233 3.99 6.06 -15.26
N ALA A 234 3.53 6.41 -16.46
CA ALA A 234 2.15 6.19 -16.88
C ALA A 234 1.86 4.68 -16.93
N VAL A 235 0.66 4.29 -16.50
CA VAL A 235 0.29 2.89 -16.31
C VAL A 235 -0.98 2.60 -17.11
N ASP A 236 -0.91 1.55 -17.93
CA ASP A 236 -2.05 1.02 -18.68
C ASP A 236 -2.88 0.04 -17.84
N HIS A 237 -4.10 -0.28 -18.31
CA HIS A 237 -4.99 -1.22 -17.61
C HIS A 237 -4.40 -2.63 -17.45
N ASP A 238 -3.52 -3.06 -18.35
CA ASP A 238 -2.85 -4.36 -18.27
C ASP A 238 -1.57 -4.31 -17.44
N LEU A 239 -1.24 -3.14 -16.86
CA LEU A 239 -0.12 -2.92 -15.95
C LEU A 239 1.24 -3.30 -16.58
N GLN A 240 1.40 -3.08 -17.89
CA GLN A 240 2.63 -3.36 -18.64
C GLN A 240 3.80 -2.51 -18.16
N ALA A 241 3.52 -1.32 -17.64
CA ALA A 241 4.50 -0.44 -17.02
C ALA A 241 5.24 -1.06 -15.81
N PHE A 242 4.71 -2.15 -15.23
CA PHE A 242 5.29 -2.80 -14.06
C PHE A 242 5.77 -4.24 -14.37
N PRO A 243 7.09 -4.44 -14.62
CA PRO A 243 7.64 -5.77 -14.87
C PRO A 243 7.38 -6.77 -13.74
N ALA A 244 7.36 -6.31 -12.48
CA ALA A 244 7.01 -7.13 -11.33
C ALA A 244 5.56 -7.63 -11.39
N HIS A 245 4.61 -6.79 -11.82
CA HIS A 245 3.22 -7.19 -12.02
C HIS A 245 3.07 -8.16 -13.20
N GLN A 246 3.77 -7.94 -14.32
CA GLN A 246 3.77 -8.89 -15.43
C GLN A 246 4.32 -10.27 -15.03
N SER A 247 5.33 -10.30 -14.14
CA SER A 247 5.85 -11.56 -13.58
C SER A 247 4.79 -12.27 -12.72
N LEU A 248 4.05 -11.52 -11.89
CA LEU A 248 2.94 -12.04 -11.10
C LEU A 248 1.85 -12.64 -11.98
N LEU A 249 1.42 -11.94 -13.04
CA LEU A 249 0.42 -12.44 -14.00
C LEU A 249 0.90 -13.71 -14.72
N LYS A 250 2.15 -13.76 -15.17
CA LYS A 250 2.74 -14.98 -15.78
C LYS A 250 2.77 -16.17 -14.83
N ALA A 251 3.00 -15.94 -13.53
CA ALA A 251 2.90 -16.99 -12.52
C ALA A 251 1.44 -17.43 -12.34
N TYR A 252 0.51 -16.48 -12.27
CA TYR A 252 -0.92 -16.76 -12.12
C TYR A 252 -1.50 -17.53 -13.31
N ASP A 253 -1.10 -17.23 -14.54
CA ASP A 253 -1.53 -17.95 -15.75
C ASP A 253 -1.17 -19.44 -15.75
N LYS A 254 -0.08 -19.83 -15.07
CA LYS A 254 0.24 -21.25 -14.88
C LYS A 254 -0.81 -21.92 -13.99
N LEU A 255 -1.24 -21.24 -12.93
CA LEU A 255 -2.29 -21.72 -12.03
C LEU A 255 -3.64 -21.77 -12.75
N GLN A 256 -3.99 -20.75 -13.54
CA GLN A 256 -5.25 -20.73 -14.29
C GLN A 256 -5.34 -21.89 -15.29
N ARG A 257 -4.25 -22.23 -15.99
CA ARG A 257 -4.20 -23.41 -16.88
C ARG A 257 -4.34 -24.72 -16.12
N ALA A 258 -3.68 -24.86 -14.97
CA ALA A 258 -3.79 -26.07 -14.14
C ALA A 258 -5.23 -26.26 -13.62
N LYS A 259 -5.88 -25.18 -13.17
CA LYS A 259 -7.31 -25.18 -12.79
C LYS A 259 -8.17 -25.58 -13.99
N ALA A 260 -8.03 -24.92 -15.14
CA ALA A 260 -8.84 -25.27 -16.32
C ALA A 260 -8.72 -26.78 -16.67
N ALA A 261 -7.51 -27.33 -16.66
CA ALA A 261 -7.27 -28.73 -16.97
C ALA A 261 -7.80 -29.73 -15.92
N TYR A 262 -7.88 -29.35 -14.64
CA TYR A 262 -8.42 -30.22 -13.59
C TYR A 262 -9.95 -30.26 -13.62
N TRP A 263 -10.63 -29.12 -13.79
CA TRP A 263 -12.11 -29.04 -13.81
C TRP A 263 -12.74 -29.33 -15.18
N SER A 264 -11.96 -29.37 -16.26
CA SER A 264 -12.47 -29.79 -17.58
C SER A 264 -12.57 -31.31 -17.76
N LYS A 265 -12.09 -32.09 -16.79
CA LYS A 265 -12.21 -33.55 -16.74
C LYS A 265 -13.54 -33.94 -16.10
#